data_AF-A0AAP9Y302-F1
#
_entry.id   AF-A0AAP9Y302-F1
#
_cell.length_a   1.000
_cell.length_b   1.000
_cell.length_c   1.000
_cell.angle_alpha   90.00
_cell.angle_beta   90.00
_cell.angle_gamma   90.00
#
_symmetry.space_group_name_H-M   'P 1'
#
loop_
_entity.id
_entity.type
_entity.pdbx_description
1 polymer ?
#
loop_
_entity_poly.entity_id
_entity_poly.type
_entity_poly.pdbx_seq_one_letter_code
_entity_poly.pdbx_strand_id
1 'polypeptide(L)'
;MLLNKIEGADAAYRGHIEKTYWGGPVGTEPDPTRHYGCDMLPSGWVEITWEEFAKSKFFMYTPKAVGWIRTTIGDAKLFFMHDQNGYALINDYWAGTVKVFRFGCEHQMKSETVGNCLHRYTCQACGFSEVVDSSD
;
A
#
# COMPACT_ATOMS: atom_id res chain seq x y z
N MET A 1 17.96 -0.57 -3.42
CA MET A 1 16.49 -0.42 -3.28
C MET A 1 16.11 0.96 -3.83
N LEU A 2 15.24 1.07 -4.83
CA LEU A 2 14.94 2.36 -5.49
C LEU A 2 13.50 2.82 -5.21
N LEU A 3 13.21 3.12 -3.94
CA LEU A 3 12.05 3.97 -3.57
C LEU A 3 12.25 5.44 -3.99
N ASN A 4 13.36 5.77 -4.67
CA ASN A 4 13.68 7.11 -5.18
C ASN A 4 12.76 7.61 -6.29
N LYS A 5 11.82 6.79 -6.74
CA LYS A 5 10.78 7.16 -7.70
C LYS A 5 9.43 6.69 -7.19
N ILE A 6 9.01 7.20 -6.04
CA ILE A 6 7.59 7.22 -5.71
C ILE A 6 6.99 8.40 -6.49
N GLU A 7 6.42 8.11 -7.65
CA GLU A 7 5.77 9.13 -8.47
C GLU A 7 4.51 9.64 -7.75
N GLY A 8 4.35 10.96 -7.72
CA GLY A 8 3.24 11.63 -7.02
C GLY A 8 3.48 11.93 -5.54
N ALA A 9 4.66 11.61 -4.97
CA ALA A 9 4.99 11.94 -3.58
C ALA A 9 6.15 12.95 -3.48
N ASP A 10 5.91 14.04 -2.75
CA ASP A 10 6.99 14.89 -2.26
C ASP A 10 7.78 14.21 -1.13
N ALA A 11 8.86 14.84 -0.66
CA ALA A 11 9.72 14.28 0.38
C ALA A 11 8.98 14.01 1.71
N ALA A 12 8.00 14.84 2.06
CA ALA A 12 7.23 14.67 3.29
C ALA A 12 6.25 13.49 3.17
N TYR A 13 5.55 13.39 2.03
CA TYR A 13 4.63 12.29 1.77
C TYR A 13 5.37 10.97 1.61
N ARG A 14 6.57 10.97 1.01
CA ARG A 14 7.46 9.81 1.01
C ARG A 14 7.80 9.33 2.42
N GLY A 15 8.22 10.24 3.31
CA GLY A 15 8.49 9.90 4.70
C GLY A 15 7.26 9.32 5.43
N HIS A 16 6.06 9.83 5.10
CA HIS A 16 4.81 9.24 5.59
C HIS A 16 4.57 7.83 5.06
N ILE A 17 4.77 7.56 3.76
CA ILE A 17 4.65 6.23 3.16
C ILE A 17 5.64 5.26 3.84
N GLU A 18 6.91 5.63 3.95
CA GLU A 18 7.94 4.80 4.58
C GLU A 18 7.58 4.47 6.04
N LYS A 19 7.15 5.48 6.81
CA LYS A 19 6.70 5.26 8.19
C LYS A 19 5.47 4.33 8.28
N THR A 20 4.48 4.53 7.41
CA THR A 20 3.21 3.78 7.46
C THR A 20 3.41 2.31 7.10
N TYR A 21 4.17 2.03 6.04
CA TYR A 21 4.28 0.68 5.51
C TYR A 21 5.53 -0.06 5.98
N TRP A 22 6.62 0.64 6.31
CA TRP A 22 7.88 0.04 6.75
C TRP A 22 8.26 0.38 8.19
N GLY A 23 7.48 1.21 8.89
CA GLY A 23 7.74 1.59 10.28
C GLY A 23 8.90 2.58 10.45
N GLY A 24 9.55 2.99 9.37
CA GLY A 24 10.74 3.85 9.42
C GLY A 24 11.35 4.08 8.04
N PRO A 25 12.43 4.88 7.96
CA PRO A 25 13.10 5.18 6.70
C PRO A 25 13.69 3.90 6.09
N VAL A 26 13.46 3.72 4.79
CA VAL A 26 13.91 2.54 4.07
C VAL A 26 15.20 2.88 3.32
N GLY A 27 16.28 2.18 3.68
CA GLY A 27 17.60 2.38 3.07
C GLY A 27 17.62 2.04 1.58
N THR A 28 18.40 2.80 0.81
CA THR A 28 18.57 2.57 -0.64
C THR A 28 19.69 1.60 -0.98
N GLU A 29 20.48 1.17 0.01
CA GLU A 29 21.75 0.47 -0.20
C GLU A 29 21.56 -0.92 -0.86
N PRO A 30 22.45 -1.30 -1.80
CA PRO A 30 22.46 -2.64 -2.38
C PRO A 30 23.07 -3.66 -1.41
N ASP A 31 22.51 -4.86 -1.39
CA ASP A 31 23.07 -5.99 -0.64
C ASP A 31 24.48 -6.34 -1.15
N PRO A 32 25.50 -6.42 -0.29
CA PRO A 32 26.90 -6.60 -0.70
C PRO A 32 27.18 -7.97 -1.32
N THR A 33 26.32 -8.96 -1.12
CA THR A 33 26.47 -10.33 -1.63
C THR A 33 25.56 -10.69 -2.79
N ARG A 34 24.38 -10.05 -2.89
CA ARG A 34 23.37 -10.35 -3.93
C ARG A 34 23.13 -9.18 -4.91
N HIS A 35 23.85 -8.07 -4.78
CA HIS A 35 23.84 -6.88 -5.64
C HIS A 35 22.47 -6.19 -5.86
N TYR A 36 21.37 -6.73 -5.32
CA TYR A 36 20.02 -6.22 -5.45
C TYR A 36 19.27 -6.42 -4.13
N GLY A 37 18.64 -5.35 -3.64
CA GLY A 37 18.09 -5.24 -2.29
C GLY A 37 17.09 -6.34 -1.94
N CYS A 38 17.31 -6.96 -0.78
CA CYS A 38 16.57 -8.10 -0.26
C CYS A 38 15.32 -7.63 0.52
N ASP A 39 14.15 -8.13 0.14
CA ASP A 39 12.92 -8.43 0.92
C ASP A 39 12.43 -7.47 2.02
N MET A 40 12.76 -6.18 1.98
CA MET A 40 12.03 -5.22 2.82
C MET A 40 10.65 -4.97 2.19
N LEU A 41 9.75 -5.93 2.35
CA LEU A 41 8.37 -5.84 1.93
C LEU A 41 7.61 -4.90 2.89
N PRO A 42 6.63 -4.14 2.40
CA PRO A 42 5.79 -3.37 3.28
C PRO A 42 4.97 -4.29 4.19
N SER A 43 4.63 -3.79 5.36
CA SER A 43 3.82 -4.47 6.38
C SER A 43 2.52 -5.00 5.78
N GLY A 44 2.11 -6.20 6.20
CA GLY A 44 0.86 -6.81 5.74
C GLY A 44 0.91 -7.35 4.31
N TRP A 45 2.10 -7.61 3.76
CA TRP A 45 2.26 -8.20 2.42
C TRP A 45 1.64 -9.60 2.32
N VAL A 46 0.54 -9.70 1.58
CA VAL A 46 -0.23 -10.94 1.41
C VAL A 46 -0.64 -11.07 -0.07
N GLU A 47 -0.42 -12.23 -0.67
CA GLU A 47 -0.92 -12.55 -2.02
C GLU A 47 -2.45 -12.66 -1.97
N ILE A 48 -3.14 -12.02 -2.91
CA ILE A 48 -4.59 -12.06 -3.04
C ILE A 48 -4.99 -12.65 -4.39
N THR A 49 -6.19 -13.21 -4.45
CA THR A 49 -6.77 -13.74 -5.67
C THR A 49 -7.22 -12.62 -6.60
N TRP A 50 -7.37 -12.93 -7.89
CA TRP A 50 -7.97 -12.01 -8.86
C TRP A 50 -9.42 -11.63 -8.52
N GLU A 51 -10.16 -12.54 -7.91
CA GLU A 51 -11.54 -12.27 -7.47
C GLU A 51 -11.57 -11.22 -6.36
N GLU A 52 -10.69 -11.36 -5.36
CA GLU A 52 -10.54 -10.38 -4.28
C GLU A 52 -10.05 -9.03 -4.83
N PHE A 53 -9.09 -9.05 -5.76
CA PHE A 53 -8.59 -7.83 -6.38
C PHE A 53 -9.67 -7.10 -7.18
N ALA A 54 -10.48 -7.82 -7.95
CA ALA A 54 -11.58 -7.25 -8.75
C ALA A 54 -12.64 -6.56 -7.88
N LYS A 55 -12.86 -7.02 -6.65
CA LYS A 55 -13.80 -6.45 -5.68
C LYS A 55 -13.18 -5.36 -4.80
N SER A 56 -11.94 -4.96 -5.08
CA SER A 56 -11.16 -4.08 -4.21
C SER A 56 -11.34 -2.59 -4.52
N LYS A 57 -10.95 -1.73 -3.57
CA LYS A 57 -10.95 -0.26 -3.74
C LYS A 57 -9.97 0.23 -4.81
N PHE A 58 -9.09 -0.64 -5.33
CA PHE A 58 -8.14 -0.32 -6.40
C PHE A 58 -8.83 0.29 -7.63
N PHE A 59 -10.04 -0.17 -7.97
CA PHE A 59 -10.78 0.32 -9.13
C PHE A 59 -11.72 1.50 -8.82
N MET A 60 -11.90 1.84 -7.55
CA MET A 60 -12.79 2.91 -7.12
C MET A 60 -12.08 4.26 -7.04
N TYR A 61 -10.78 4.25 -6.71
CA TYR A 61 -10.01 5.46 -6.47
C TYR A 61 -8.67 5.42 -7.22
N THR A 62 -8.19 6.58 -7.65
CA THR A 62 -6.84 6.73 -8.17
C THR A 62 -5.82 6.52 -7.04
N PRO A 63 -4.72 5.78 -7.27
CA PRO A 63 -3.64 5.69 -6.29
C PRO A 63 -3.06 7.08 -5.99
N LYS A 64 -2.78 7.37 -4.72
CA LYS A 64 -2.11 8.61 -4.30
C LYS A 64 -0.65 8.68 -4.73
N ALA A 65 -0.03 7.51 -4.85
CA ALA A 65 1.35 7.39 -5.26
C ALA A 65 1.58 6.02 -5.89
N VAL A 66 2.60 5.94 -6.74
CA VAL A 66 3.06 4.70 -7.36
C VAL A 66 4.54 4.54 -7.05
N GLY A 67 4.91 3.36 -6.58
CA GLY A 67 6.30 3.00 -6.28
C GLY A 67 6.74 1.76 -7.04
N TRP A 68 8.01 1.44 -6.89
CA TRP A 68 8.59 0.22 -7.44
C TRP A 68 9.56 -0.38 -6.44
N ILE A 69 9.50 -1.70 -6.26
CA ILE A 69 10.46 -2.47 -5.47
C ILE A 69 10.85 -3.72 -6.24
N ARG A 70 12.08 -4.20 -6.00
CA ARG A 70 12.52 -5.52 -6.43
C ARG A 70 12.32 -6.48 -5.28
N THR A 71 11.64 -7.59 -5.51
CA THR A 71 11.43 -8.67 -4.55
C THR A 71 12.19 -9.92 -5.00
N THR A 72 12.30 -10.92 -4.14
CA THR A 72 12.82 -12.25 -4.50
C THR A 72 12.01 -12.97 -5.58
N ILE A 73 10.71 -12.65 -5.71
CA ILE A 73 9.80 -13.28 -6.68
C ILE A 73 9.83 -12.53 -8.03
N GLY A 74 10.16 -11.24 -8.01
CA GLY A 74 10.20 -10.40 -9.20
C GLY A 74 10.09 -8.91 -8.88
N ASP A 75 10.08 -8.12 -9.93
CA ASP A 75 9.89 -6.67 -9.84
C ASP A 75 8.41 -6.34 -9.57
N ALA A 76 8.14 -5.62 -8.50
CA ALA A 76 6.79 -5.26 -8.05
C ALA A 76 6.52 -3.77 -8.27
N LYS A 77 5.40 -3.46 -8.94
CA LYS A 77 4.83 -2.11 -8.94
C LYS A 77 3.90 -1.95 -7.75
N LEU A 78 4.14 -0.94 -6.94
CA LEU A 78 3.37 -0.62 -5.74
C LEU A 78 2.39 0.51 -6.04
N PHE A 79 1.17 0.40 -5.54
CA PHE A 79 0.13 1.41 -5.63
C PHE A 79 -0.36 1.73 -4.23
N PHE A 80 -0.21 2.98 -3.82
CA PHE A 80 -0.58 3.44 -2.48
C PHE A 80 -1.95 4.11 -2.53
N MET A 81 -2.91 3.58 -1.77
CA MET A 81 -4.31 4.01 -1.84
C MET A 81 -4.66 5.04 -0.75
N HIS A 82 -5.86 5.59 -0.84
CA HIS A 82 -6.34 6.64 0.06
C HIS A 82 -6.51 6.18 1.50
N ASP A 83 -6.84 4.91 1.69
CA ASP A 83 -7.12 4.28 2.98
C ASP A 83 -5.86 3.72 3.65
N GLN A 84 -4.64 4.08 3.23
CA GLN A 84 -3.41 3.46 3.76
C GLN A 84 -3.31 1.94 3.52
N ASN A 85 -4.14 1.39 2.64
CA ASN A 85 -3.85 0.12 1.99
C ASN A 85 -3.07 0.37 0.71
N GLY A 86 -2.38 -0.65 0.26
CA GLY A 86 -1.74 -0.65 -1.04
C GLY A 86 -1.84 -2.00 -1.73
N TYR A 87 -1.64 -1.93 -3.04
CA TYR A 87 -1.63 -3.09 -3.91
C TYR A 87 -0.31 -3.18 -4.63
N ALA A 88 0.22 -4.39 -4.77
CA ALA A 88 1.40 -4.64 -5.55
C ALA A 88 1.11 -5.61 -6.68
N LEU A 89 1.65 -5.30 -7.87
CA LEU A 89 1.57 -6.17 -9.03
C LEU A 89 2.96 -6.64 -9.39
N ILE A 90 3.15 -7.96 -9.44
CA ILE A 90 4.36 -8.60 -9.94
C ILE A 90 3.99 -9.33 -11.23
N ASN A 91 4.62 -8.96 -12.34
CA ASN A 91 4.44 -9.67 -13.59
C ASN A 91 5.49 -10.76 -13.78
N ASP A 92 5.05 -11.93 -14.19
CA ASP A 92 5.91 -12.94 -14.79
C ASP A 92 5.78 -12.81 -16.31
N TYR A 93 6.78 -12.18 -16.92
CA TYR A 93 6.80 -11.94 -18.37
C TYR A 93 6.82 -13.25 -19.17
N TRP A 94 7.53 -14.27 -18.70
CA TRP A 94 7.71 -15.52 -19.44
C TRP A 94 6.48 -16.42 -19.32
N ALA A 95 5.85 -16.47 -18.15
CA ALA A 95 4.61 -17.20 -17.95
C ALA A 95 3.37 -16.42 -18.43
N GLY A 96 3.48 -15.11 -18.68
CA GLY A 96 2.35 -14.26 -19.05
C GLY A 96 1.32 -14.08 -17.93
N THR A 97 1.76 -14.13 -16.66
CA THR A 97 0.87 -14.02 -15.50
C THR A 97 1.20 -12.79 -14.68
N VAL A 98 0.22 -12.30 -13.93
CA VAL A 98 0.42 -11.23 -12.94
C VAL A 98 -0.10 -11.73 -11.60
N LYS A 99 0.75 -11.64 -10.59
CA LYS A 99 0.39 -11.87 -9.19
C LYS A 99 0.06 -10.54 -8.53
N VAL A 100 -0.96 -10.58 -7.68
CA VAL A 100 -1.44 -9.41 -6.97
C VAL A 100 -1.22 -9.62 -5.49
N PHE A 101 -0.68 -8.61 -4.83
CA PHE A 101 -0.50 -8.60 -3.38
C PHE A 101 -1.21 -7.39 -2.80
N ARG A 102 -1.78 -7.56 -1.61
CA ARG A 102 -2.24 -6.49 -0.73
C ARG A 102 -1.16 -6.22 0.31
N PHE A 103 -1.01 -4.96 0.70
CA PHE A 103 -0.17 -4.56 1.82
C PHE A 103 -0.81 -3.38 2.57
N GLY A 104 -0.36 -3.11 3.80
CA GLY A 104 -0.99 -2.15 4.70
C GLY A 104 -1.78 -2.83 5.83
N CYS A 105 -2.70 -2.07 6.42
CA CYS A 105 -3.47 -2.51 7.58
C CYS A 105 -4.83 -3.07 7.14
N GLU A 106 -5.19 -4.26 7.63
CA GLU A 106 -6.57 -4.72 7.56
C GLU A 106 -7.43 -3.92 8.54
N HIS A 107 -8.05 -2.85 8.03
CA HIS A 107 -8.75 -1.90 8.88
C HIS A 107 -9.89 -2.51 9.65
N GLN A 108 -9.78 -2.49 10.98
CA GLN A 108 -10.86 -2.77 11.91
C GLN A 108 -11.50 -1.45 12.32
N MET A 109 -12.43 -0.98 11.49
CA MET A 109 -13.08 0.32 11.67
C MET A 109 -14.09 0.29 12.81
N LYS A 110 -13.91 1.19 13.79
CA LYS A 110 -14.94 1.53 14.77
C LYS A 110 -15.65 2.80 14.31
N SER A 111 -16.98 2.76 14.26
CA SER A 111 -17.82 3.90 13.92
C SER A 111 -18.20 4.71 15.16
N GLU A 112 -18.10 6.03 15.07
CA GLU A 112 -18.56 6.98 16.07
C GLU A 112 -19.37 8.09 15.39
N THR A 113 -20.58 8.35 15.89
CA THR A 113 -21.44 9.42 15.38
C THR A 113 -20.94 10.75 15.94
N VAL A 114 -20.45 11.62 15.06
CA VAL A 114 -19.89 12.95 15.41
C VAL A 114 -20.83 14.10 15.04
N GLY A 115 -21.87 13.82 14.27
CA GLY A 115 -22.93 14.75 13.90
C GLY A 115 -24.17 14.00 13.45
N ASN A 116 -25.22 14.72 13.08
CA ASN A 116 -26.55 14.13 12.85
C ASN A 116 -26.56 13.02 11.77
N CYS A 117 -25.77 13.22 10.70
CA CYS A 117 -25.52 12.25 9.62
C CYS A 117 -24.02 12.02 9.42
N LEU A 118 -23.19 12.47 10.36
CA LEU A 118 -21.74 12.46 10.22
C LEU A 118 -21.15 11.34 11.07
N HIS A 119 -20.59 10.34 10.40
CA HIS A 119 -19.96 9.21 11.05
C HIS A 119 -18.44 9.26 10.83
N ARG A 120 -17.70 9.13 11.93
CA ARG A 120 -16.25 8.96 11.89
C ARG A 120 -15.94 7.48 12.06
N TYR A 121 -15.23 6.92 11.11
CA TYR A 121 -14.70 5.57 11.16
C TYR A 121 -13.23 5.67 11.53
N THR A 122 -12.82 5.08 12.65
CA THR A 122 -11.43 5.04 13.09
C THR A 122 -10.97 3.59 13.20
N CYS A 123 -9.91 3.23 12.50
CA CYS A 123 -9.28 1.94 12.61
C CYS A 123 -8.59 1.81 13.96
N GLN A 124 -8.94 0.78 14.72
CA GLN A 124 -8.33 0.54 16.04
C GLN A 124 -6.88 0.04 15.97
N ALA A 125 -6.48 -0.57 14.86
CA ALA A 125 -5.16 -1.16 14.71
C ALA A 125 -4.09 -0.15 14.28
N CYS A 126 -4.40 0.74 13.33
CA CYS A 126 -3.44 1.70 12.76
C CYS A 126 -3.78 3.17 13.02
N GLY A 127 -4.96 3.47 13.57
CA GLY A 127 -5.40 4.84 13.86
C GLY A 127 -5.82 5.63 12.62
N PHE A 128 -5.87 5.03 11.43
CA PHE A 128 -6.47 5.66 10.25
C PHE A 128 -7.91 6.07 10.56
N SER A 129 -8.31 7.26 10.16
CA SER A 129 -9.69 7.69 10.29
C SER A 129 -10.22 8.32 9.01
N GLU A 130 -11.46 8.00 8.71
CA GLU A 130 -12.24 8.63 7.65
C GLU A 130 -13.56 9.14 8.21
N VAL A 131 -14.09 10.19 7.60
CA VAL A 131 -15.37 10.75 7.96
C VAL A 131 -16.28 10.61 6.75
N VAL A 132 -17.44 9.99 6.98
CA VAL A 132 -18.45 9.78 5.96
C VAL A 132 -19.70 10.55 6.40
N ASP A 133 -20.19 11.39 5.50
CA ASP A 133 -21.47 12.04 5.65
C ASP A 133 -22.52 11.19 4.94
N SER A 134 -23.51 10.71 5.68
CA SER A 134 -24.61 9.87 5.20
C SER A 134 -25.86 10.68 4.83
N SER A 135 -25.74 11.99 4.65
CA SER A 135 -26.85 12.89 4.29
C SER A 135 -27.33 12.82 2.83
N ASP A 136 -27.09 11.69 2.15
CA ASP A 136 -27.65 11.39 0.82
C ASP A 136 -29.12 10.95 0.90
#